data_AF-A0A8T4ZJU0-F1
#
_entry.id   AF-A0A8T4ZJU0-F1
#
_cell.length_a   1.000
_cell.length_b   1.000
_cell.length_c   1.000
_cell.angle_alpha   90.00
_cell.angle_beta   90.00
_cell.angle_gamma   90.00
#
_symmetry.space_group_name_H-M   'P 1'
#
loop_
_entity.id
_entity.type
_entity.pdbx_description
1 polymer ?
#
loop_
_entity_poly.entity_id
_entity_poly.type
_entity_poly.pdbx_seq_one_letter_code
_entity_poly.pdbx_strand_id
1 'polypeptide(L)'
;MTKLRTGIKEFDKLIGGGIESGSRNILYGPPGTGKTVFAMQFLWQGLKQGETVAYDVMDKPFPRLIAYFKSFGWDIEPYINKGKFIAIQAFPHFAPYPK
;
A
#
# COMPACT_ATOMS: atom_id res chain seq x y z
N MET A 1 -16.78 13.05 10.72
CA MET A 1 -15.36 12.74 10.44
C MET A 1 -15.32 11.40 9.72
N THR A 2 -14.77 11.35 8.51
CA THR A 2 -14.86 10.19 7.61
C THR A 2 -13.72 9.22 7.93
N LYS A 3 -14.04 7.93 8.13
CA LYS A 3 -13.05 6.89 8.42
C LYS A 3 -12.69 6.09 7.17
N LEU A 4 -11.40 5.91 6.93
CA LEU A 4 -10.84 5.04 5.89
C LEU A 4 -10.59 3.66 6.49
N ARG A 5 -11.30 2.65 5.99
CA ARG A 5 -11.14 1.25 6.42
C ARG A 5 -9.75 0.76 6.01
N THR A 6 -9.09 0.02 6.90
CA THR A 6 -7.80 -0.62 6.58
C THR A 6 -7.96 -1.92 5.82
N GLY A 7 -9.14 -2.51 5.83
CA GLY A 7 -9.38 -3.84 5.25
C GLY A 7 -8.98 -4.96 6.21
N ILE A 8 -8.53 -4.63 7.42
CA ILE A 8 -8.28 -5.58 8.50
C ILE A 8 -9.39 -5.41 9.53
N LYS A 9 -10.42 -6.26 9.43
CA LYS A 9 -11.68 -6.12 10.19
C LYS A 9 -11.49 -5.87 11.69
N GLU A 10 -10.67 -6.69 12.34
CA GLU A 10 -10.48 -6.58 13.79
C GLU A 10 -9.63 -5.37 14.18
N PHE A 11 -8.69 -4.94 13.31
CA PHE A 11 -7.95 -3.71 13.52
C PHE A 11 -8.85 -2.48 13.36
N ASP A 12 -9.68 -2.43 12.31
CA ASP A 12 -10.66 -1.36 12.12
C ASP A 12 -11.58 -1.25 13.34
N LYS A 13 -12.05 -2.38 13.90
CA LYS A 13 -12.85 -2.39 15.13
C LYS A 13 -12.08 -1.83 16.32
N LEU A 14 -10.81 -2.23 16.48
CA LEU A 14 -9.94 -1.77 17.57
C LEU A 14 -9.72 -0.26 17.55
N ILE A 15 -9.59 0.35 16.37
CA ILE A 15 -9.29 1.79 16.22
C ILE A 15 -10.53 2.67 15.98
N GLY A 16 -11.74 2.14 16.20
CA GLY A 16 -12.97 2.93 16.09
C GLY A 16 -13.46 3.15 14.66
N GLY A 17 -13.27 2.16 13.78
CA GLY A 17 -13.86 2.10 12.43
C GLY A 17 -12.88 2.37 11.29
N GLY A 18 -11.61 2.64 11.57
CA GLY A 18 -10.58 2.90 10.56
C GLY A 18 -9.74 4.13 10.87
N ILE A 19 -8.87 4.50 9.92
CA ILE A 19 -7.98 5.66 10.01
C ILE A 19 -8.77 6.93 9.70
N GLU A 20 -8.47 8.04 10.39
CA GLU A 20 -9.15 9.32 10.13
C GLU A 20 -8.76 9.91 8.78
N SER A 21 -9.74 10.25 7.93
CA SER A 21 -9.47 10.89 6.64
C SER A 21 -8.78 12.25 6.83
N GLY A 22 -7.74 12.52 6.03
CA GLY A 22 -6.94 13.75 6.12
C GLY A 22 -5.89 13.75 7.23
N SER A 23 -5.74 12.64 7.98
CA SER A 23 -4.68 12.50 8.98
C SER A 23 -3.34 12.03 8.39
N ARG A 24 -2.26 12.27 9.13
CA ARG A 24 -0.93 11.69 8.86
C ARG A 24 -0.65 10.63 9.90
N ASN A 25 -0.31 9.42 9.46
CA ASN A 25 -0.11 8.27 10.33
C ASN A 25 1.28 7.68 10.11
N ILE A 26 1.90 7.22 11.20
CA ILE A 26 3.19 6.54 11.16
C ILE A 26 2.97 5.11 11.62
N LEU A 27 3.37 4.15 10.78
CA LEU A 27 3.42 2.74 11.16
C LEU A 27 4.86 2.36 11.52
N TYR A 28 5.11 2.15 12.81
CA TYR A 28 6.45 1.91 13.34
C TYR A 28 6.60 0.49 13.90
N GLY A 29 7.80 -0.07 13.78
CA GLY A 29 8.16 -1.37 14.36
C GLY A 29 9.39 -2.01 13.69
N PRO A 30 10.00 -3.04 14.32
CA PRO A 30 11.18 -3.75 13.79
C PRO A 30 11.01 -4.31 12.37
N PRO A 31 12.08 -4.58 11.62
CA PRO A 31 12.01 -5.31 10.35
C PRO A 31 11.23 -6.63 10.48
N GLY A 32 10.50 -7.02 9.43
CA GLY A 32 9.74 -8.28 9.43
C GLY A 32 8.37 -8.24 10.13
N THR A 33 8.01 -7.19 10.85
CA THR A 33 6.70 -7.10 11.55
C THR A 33 5.49 -6.83 10.67
N GLY A 34 5.65 -6.84 9.34
CA GLY A 34 4.52 -6.69 8.40
C GLY A 34 4.10 -5.26 8.06
N LYS A 35 4.90 -4.24 8.39
CA LYS A 35 4.56 -2.82 8.08
C LYS A 35 4.23 -2.57 6.61
N THR A 36 5.08 -3.07 5.71
CA THR A 36 4.85 -2.95 4.26
C THR A 36 3.59 -3.69 3.83
N VAL A 37 3.34 -4.87 4.40
CA VAL A 37 2.13 -5.65 4.10
C VAL A 37 0.87 -4.91 4.57
N PHE A 38 0.91 -4.31 5.76
CA PHE A 38 -0.18 -3.47 6.26
C PHE A 38 -0.44 -2.27 5.34
N ALA A 39 0.61 -1.56 4.91
CA ALA A 39 0.48 -0.43 3.99
C ALA A 39 -0.13 -0.88 2.65
N MET A 40 0.32 -2.01 2.10
CA MET A 40 -0.24 -2.59 0.88
C MET A 40 -1.71 -2.98 1.04
N GLN A 41 -2.08 -3.60 2.17
CA GLN A 41 -3.48 -3.95 2.47
C GLN A 41 -4.36 -2.71 2.57
N PHE A 42 -3.87 -1.63 3.20
CA PHE A 42 -4.56 -0.35 3.28
C PHE A 42 -4.82 0.23 1.88
N LEU A 43 -3.79 0.23 1.01
CA LEU A 43 -3.94 0.69 -0.38
C LEU A 43 -4.89 -0.19 -1.18
N TRP A 44 -4.79 -1.50 -1.04
CA TRP A 44 -5.68 -2.45 -1.70
C TRP A 44 -7.14 -2.23 -1.28
N GLN A 45 -7.37 -1.98 0.00
CA GLN A 45 -8.70 -1.67 0.51
C GLN A 45 -9.25 -0.37 -0.09
N GLY A 46 -8.43 0.68 -0.23
CA GLY A 46 -8.83 1.92 -0.90
C GLY A 46 -9.17 1.71 -2.37
N LEU A 47 -8.32 0.96 -3.10
CA LEU A 47 -8.59 0.59 -4.50
C LEU A 47 -9.93 -0.15 -4.66
N LYS A 48 -10.24 -1.09 -3.76
CA LYS A 48 -11.52 -1.82 -3.75
C LYS A 48 -12.72 -0.91 -3.47
N GLN A 49 -12.53 0.21 -2.78
CA GLN A 49 -13.56 1.24 -2.55
C GLN A 49 -13.63 2.28 -3.68
N GLY A 50 -12.81 2.15 -4.73
CA GLY A 50 -12.80 3.05 -5.88
C GLY A 50 -11.92 4.30 -5.68
N GLU A 51 -11.16 4.36 -4.59
CA GLU A 51 -10.21 5.44 -4.32
C GLU A 51 -9.02 5.42 -5.27
N THR A 52 -8.39 6.57 -5.44
CA THR A 52 -7.07 6.67 -6.08
C THR A 52 -6.01 6.62 -4.99
N VAL A 53 -5.00 5.77 -5.15
CA VAL A 53 -3.92 5.59 -4.19
C VAL A 53 -2.58 5.90 -4.83
N ALA A 54 -1.63 6.36 -4.01
CA ALA A 54 -0.24 6.52 -4.41
C ALA A 54 0.67 5.70 -3.48
N TYR A 55 1.71 5.10 -4.04
CA TYR A 55 2.74 4.39 -3.29
C TYR A 55 4.12 4.82 -3.76
N ASP A 56 4.91 5.35 -2.83
CA ASP A 56 6.32 5.69 -3.07
C ASP A 56 7.22 4.49 -2.77
N VAL A 57 7.95 4.04 -3.77
CA VAL A 57 8.87 2.91 -3.66
C VAL A 57 10.28 3.44 -3.42
N MET A 58 10.74 3.38 -2.17
CA MET A 58 12.09 3.85 -1.82
C MET A 58 13.18 2.81 -2.09
N ASP A 59 12.92 1.54 -1.81
CA ASP A 59 13.96 0.50 -1.67
C ASP A 59 13.91 -0.61 -2.74
N LYS A 60 12.88 -0.62 -3.59
CA LYS A 60 12.62 -1.70 -4.56
C LYS A 60 12.23 -1.16 -5.93
N PRO A 61 12.50 -1.89 -7.02
CA PRO A 61 12.01 -1.51 -8.33
C PRO A 61 10.51 -1.80 -8.44
N PHE A 62 9.79 -0.99 -9.22
CA PHE A 62 8.33 -1.10 -9.38
C PHE A 62 7.82 -2.49 -9.81
N PRO A 63 8.46 -3.24 -10.73
CA PRO A 63 8.04 -4.60 -11.06
C PRO A 63 8.00 -5.55 -9.85
N ARG A 64 8.89 -5.37 -8.87
CA ARG A 64 8.90 -6.15 -7.62
C ARG A 64 7.71 -5.78 -6.73
N LEU A 65 7.27 -4.53 -6.74
CA LEU A 65 6.06 -4.12 -6.03
C LEU A 65 4.83 -4.85 -6.57
N ILE A 66 4.67 -4.91 -7.90
CA ILE A 66 3.56 -5.65 -8.54
C ILE A 66 3.58 -7.12 -8.13
N ALA A 67 4.73 -7.77 -8.24
CA ALA A 67 4.90 -9.16 -7.80
C ALA A 67 4.55 -9.35 -6.32
N TYR A 68 4.89 -8.37 -5.47
CA TYR A 68 4.60 -8.45 -4.04
C TYR A 68 3.11 -8.34 -3.75
N PHE A 69 2.38 -7.42 -4.39
CA PHE A 69 0.91 -7.39 -4.31
C PHE A 69 0.28 -8.70 -4.81
N LYS A 70 0.74 -9.22 -5.96
CA LYS A 70 0.25 -10.49 -6.52
C LYS A 70 0.47 -11.68 -5.57
N SER A 71 1.55 -11.69 -4.78
CA SER A 71 1.80 -12.76 -3.79
C SER A 71 0.75 -12.85 -2.69
N PHE A 72 -0.01 -11.78 -2.43
CA PHE A 72 -1.16 -11.76 -1.53
C PHE A 72 -2.51 -11.93 -2.25
N GLY A 73 -2.50 -12.24 -3.55
CA GLY A 73 -3.70 -12.33 -4.38
C GLY A 73 -4.31 -10.98 -4.74
N TRP A 74 -3.55 -9.88 -4.61
CA TRP A 74 -4.00 -8.54 -4.96
C TRP A 74 -3.48 -8.16 -6.33
N ASP A 75 -4.38 -8.12 -7.32
CA ASP A 75 -4.03 -7.68 -8.67
C ASP A 75 -4.24 -6.17 -8.83
N ILE A 76 -3.12 -5.43 -8.85
CA ILE A 76 -3.12 -3.97 -8.99
C ILE A 76 -2.96 -3.50 -10.44
N GLU A 77 -2.64 -4.38 -11.39
CA GLU A 77 -2.42 -4.01 -12.80
C GLU A 77 -3.64 -3.31 -13.43
N PRO A 78 -4.89 -3.77 -13.23
CA PRO A 78 -6.07 -3.07 -13.73
C PRO A 78 -6.23 -1.66 -13.16
N TYR A 79 -5.78 -1.43 -11.92
CA TYR A 79 -5.85 -0.13 -11.26
C TYR A 79 -4.75 0.81 -11.75
N ILE A 80 -3.56 0.28 -12.05
CA ILE A 80 -2.49 1.05 -12.70
C ILE A 80 -2.95 1.53 -14.07
N ASN A 81 -3.50 0.64 -14.91
CA ASN A 81 -3.98 0.97 -16.26
C ASN A 81 -5.09 2.03 -16.27
N LYS A 82 -5.87 2.12 -15.18
CA LYS A 82 -6.93 3.12 -14.99
C LYS A 82 -6.45 4.41 -14.31
N GLY A 83 -5.16 4.55 -14.02
CA GLY A 83 -4.61 5.69 -13.28
C GLY A 83 -5.08 5.79 -11.82
N LYS A 84 -5.58 4.68 -11.25
CA LYS A 84 -6.07 4.60 -9.87
C LYS A 84 -4.99 4.20 -8.87
N PHE A 85 -3.97 3.46 -9.32
CA PHE A 85 -2.77 3.21 -8.54
C PHE A 85 -1.61 3.98 -9.16
N ILE A 86 -1.07 4.94 -8.42
CA ILE A 86 0.03 5.80 -8.87
C ILE A 86 1.30 5.33 -8.17
N ALA A 87 2.23 4.81 -8.96
CA ALA A 87 3.55 4.44 -8.46
C ALA A 87 4.49 5.63 -8.55
N ILE A 88 5.11 5.99 -7.42
CA ILE A 88 6.12 7.03 -7.35
C ILE A 88 7.45 6.33 -7.09
N GLN A 89 8.46 6.66 -7.89
CA GLN A 89 9.84 6.22 -7.69
C GLN A 89 10.64 7.49 -7.39
N ALA A 90 10.58 7.97 -6.15
CA ALA A 90 11.20 9.25 -5.79
C ALA A 90 12.75 9.20 -5.89
N PHE A 91 13.33 8.01 -5.70
CA PHE A 91 14.78 7.81 -5.79
C PHE A 91 15.14 6.91 -6.98
N PRO A 92 16.09 7.31 -7.83
CA PRO A 92 16.63 6.43 -8.87
C PRO A 92 17.26 5.20 -8.21
N HIS A 93 16.92 4.02 -8.71
CA HIS A 93 17.61 2.82 -8.26
C HIS A 93 19.00 2.77 -8.92
N PHE A 94 20.07 2.92 -8.13
CA PHE A 94 21.44 3.12 -8.65
C PHE A 94 22.24 1.82 -8.93
N ALA A 95 21.64 0.63 -8.94
CA ALA A 95 22.39 -0.60 -9.21
C ALA A 95 21.56 -1.67 -9.95
N PRO A 96 22.16 -2.43 -10.89
CA PRO A 96 21.54 -3.64 -11.41
C PRO A 96 21.41 -4.67 -10.27
N TYR A 97 20.26 -5.35 -10.23
CA TYR A 97 20.01 -6.39 -9.23
C TYR A 97 20.85 -7.64 -9.55
N PRO A 98 21.54 -8.26 -8.58
CA PRO A 98 22.16 -9.56 -8.79
C PRO A 98 21.05 -10.56 -9.13
N LYS A 99 21.24 -11.31 -10.23
CA LYS A 99 20.29 -12.31 -10.71
C LYS A 99 19.96 -13.35 -9.64
#